data_AF-A0A5D2HUT1-F1
#
_entry.id   AF-A0A5D2HUT1-F1
#
_cell.length_a   1.000
_cell.length_b   1.000
_cell.length_c   1.000
_cell.angle_alpha   90.00
_cell.angle_beta   90.00
_cell.angle_gamma   90.00
#
_symmetry.space_group_name_H-M   'P 1'
#
loop_
_entity.id
_entity.type
_entity.pdbx_description
1 polymer ?
#
loop_
_entity_poly.entity_id
_entity_poly.type
_entity_poly.pdbx_seq_one_letter_code
_entity_poly.pdbx_strand_id
1 'polypeptide(L)'
;MIVGQVETLTIHISNAAVVESKEESSRTITIKWKAPSHGWVKISSNGATTERGNLLAAVGILRNSHGNWLVGFRRFIGRVQL
;
A
#
# COMPACT_ATOMS: atom_id res chain seq x y z
N MET A 1 -22.29 -12.26 11.03
CA MET A 1 -22.00 -12.37 9.59
C MET A 1 -22.03 -10.96 9.03
N ILE A 2 -20.88 -10.30 8.85
CA ILE A 2 -20.84 -8.95 8.28
C ILE A 2 -20.18 -9.11 6.92
N VAL A 3 -21.00 -9.08 5.88
CA VAL A 3 -20.58 -8.98 4.49
C VAL A 3 -20.40 -7.48 4.22
N GLY A 4 -19.16 -7.00 4.25
CA GLY A 4 -18.81 -5.62 3.96
C GLY A 4 -17.99 -5.57 2.68
N GLN A 5 -18.51 -4.88 1.67
CA GLN A 5 -17.91 -4.65 0.37
C GLN A 5 -16.44 -4.21 0.52
N VAL A 6 -15.52 -4.95 -0.10
CA VAL A 6 -14.11 -4.57 -0.18
C VAL A 6 -13.95 -3.68 -1.41
N GLU A 7 -14.02 -2.37 -1.21
CA GLU A 7 -13.60 -1.44 -2.26
C GLU A 7 -12.08 -1.50 -2.37
N THR A 8 -11.62 -2.22 -3.38
CA THR A 8 -10.20 -2.33 -3.73
C THR A 8 -9.77 -1.02 -4.38
N LEU A 9 -8.97 -0.22 -3.68
CA LEU A 9 -8.26 0.91 -4.27
C LEU A 9 -7.15 0.38 -5.18
N THR A 10 -7.45 0.27 -6.47
CA THR A 10 -6.48 -0.05 -7.52
C THR A 10 -5.44 1.08 -7.62
N ILE A 11 -4.25 0.85 -7.07
CA ILE A 11 -3.10 1.71 -7.33
C ILE A 11 -2.51 1.24 -8.67
N HIS A 12 -2.70 2.04 -9.72
CA HIS A 12 -1.98 1.87 -10.98
C HIS A 12 -0.50 2.13 -10.73
N ILE A 13 0.30 1.06 -10.60
CA ILE A 13 1.76 1.16 -10.62
C ILE A 13 2.16 1.07 -12.10
N SER A 14 2.33 2.22 -12.74
CA SER A 14 3.00 2.28 -14.03
C SER A 14 4.48 1.97 -13.80
N ASN A 15 4.97 0.86 -14.34
CA ASN A 15 6.41 0.68 -14.52
C ASN A 15 6.87 1.81 -15.45
N ALA A 16 7.76 2.67 -14.96
CA ALA A 16 8.40 3.69 -15.78
C ALA A 16 9.38 3.00 -16.75
N ALA A 17 8.85 2.44 -17.83
CA ALA A 17 9.62 2.33 -19.06
C ALA A 17 9.67 3.74 -19.65
N VAL A 18 10.87 4.32 -19.70
CA VAL A 18 11.14 5.56 -20.42
C VAL A 18 10.80 5.32 -21.88
N VAL A 19 9.64 5.81 -22.30
CA VAL A 19 9.27 6.00 -23.70
C VAL A 19 8.84 7.45 -23.82
N GLU A 20 9.65 8.23 -24.53
CA GLU A 20 9.30 9.59 -24.93
C GLU A 20 8.07 9.53 -25.85
N SER A 21 6.94 10.04 -25.38
CA SER A 21 5.86 10.46 -26.28
C SER A 21 5.01 11.57 -25.68
N LYS A 22 4.99 12.69 -26.42
CA LYS A 22 3.98 13.75 -26.55
C LYS A 22 3.32 14.28 -25.26
N GLU A 23 3.52 15.57 -25.05
CA GLU A 23 3.09 16.40 -23.91
C GLU A 23 1.55 16.40 -23.73
N GLU A 24 1.01 15.33 -23.16
CA GLU A 24 -0.29 15.36 -22.49
C GLU A 24 -0.08 16.10 -21.16
N SER A 25 -0.86 17.18 -20.96
CA SER A 25 -0.89 17.97 -19.73
C SER A 25 -1.00 17.05 -18.51
N SER A 26 0.14 16.75 -17.89
CA SER A 26 0.22 15.89 -16.72
C SER A 26 -0.40 16.64 -15.56
N ARG A 27 -1.62 16.25 -15.18
CA ARG A 27 -2.32 16.81 -14.03
C ARG A 27 -1.74 16.20 -12.77
N THR A 28 -0.88 16.94 -12.07
CA THR A 28 -0.38 16.55 -10.76
C THR A 28 -1.50 16.59 -9.73
N ILE A 29 -1.99 15.43 -9.30
CA ILE A 29 -2.93 15.32 -8.17
C ILE A 29 -2.15 15.08 -6.87
N THR A 30 -2.37 15.95 -5.87
CA THR A 30 -1.79 15.74 -4.54
C THR A 30 -2.63 14.71 -3.78
N ILE A 31 -2.10 13.50 -3.66
CA ILE A 31 -2.69 12.45 -2.82
C ILE A 31 -2.16 12.66 -1.40
N LYS A 32 -3.02 13.16 -0.52
CA LYS A 32 -2.71 13.27 0.91
C LYS A 32 -3.46 12.22 1.71
N TRP A 33 -2.83 11.76 2.78
CA TRP A 33 -3.49 10.91 3.75
C TRP A 33 -4.68 11.66 4.37
N LYS A 34 -5.84 10.99 4.41
CA LYS A 34 -6.99 11.39 5.24
C LYS A 34 -7.24 10.30 6.27
N ALA A 35 -7.55 10.71 7.49
CA ALA A 35 -8.02 9.81 8.53
C ALA A 35 -9.31 9.11 8.08
N PRO A 36 -9.51 7.82 8.40
CA PRO A 36 -10.75 7.16 8.05
C PRO A 36 -11.89 7.69 8.93
N SER A 37 -13.13 7.53 8.47
CA SER A 37 -14.32 7.93 9.23
C SER A 37 -14.36 7.28 10.62
N HIS A 38 -15.08 7.90 11.56
CA HIS A 38 -15.22 7.36 12.92
C HIS A 38 -15.68 5.89 12.90
N GLY A 39 -15.08 5.07 13.78
CA GLY A 39 -15.36 3.63 13.85
C GLY A 39 -14.56 2.75 12.87
N TRP A 40 -13.84 3.34 11.91
CA TRP A 40 -13.00 2.59 10.98
C TRP A 40 -11.56 2.45 11.47
N VAL A 41 -10.96 1.33 11.09
CA VAL A 41 -9.53 1.07 11.23
C VAL A 41 -8.87 1.13 9.86
N LYS A 42 -7.74 1.80 9.78
CA LYS A 42 -6.90 1.84 8.58
C LYS A 42 -5.71 0.91 8.75
N ILE A 43 -5.40 0.16 7.71
CA ILE A 43 -4.17 -0.62 7.57
C ILE A 43 -3.23 0.06 6.57
N SER A 44 -1.97 0.24 6.96
CA SER A 44 -0.88 0.59 6.05
C SER A 44 0.08 -0.59 6.01
N SER A 45 0.40 -1.09 4.81
CA SER A 45 1.31 -2.22 4.62
C SER A 45 2.38 -1.87 3.60
N ASN A 46 3.62 -2.27 3.87
CA ASN A 46 4.76 -2.18 2.98
C ASN A 46 5.36 -3.57 2.77
N GLY A 47 5.96 -3.78 1.61
CA GLY A 47 6.81 -4.93 1.32
C GLY A 47 8.27 -4.63 1.64
N ALA A 48 9.03 -5.67 2.00
CA ALA A 48 10.49 -5.62 2.07
C ALA A 48 11.06 -6.87 1.39
N THR A 49 12.20 -6.69 0.73
CA THR A 49 13.00 -7.79 0.18
C THR A 49 14.45 -7.65 0.62
N THR A 50 15.20 -8.74 0.61
CA THR A 50 16.66 -8.70 0.81
C THR A 50 17.36 -8.09 -0.41
N GLU A 51 18.62 -7.68 -0.24
CA GLU A 51 19.46 -7.16 -1.34
C GLU A 51 19.52 -8.12 -2.54
N ARG A 52 19.50 -9.43 -2.27
CA ARG A 52 19.50 -10.48 -3.29
C ARG A 52 18.11 -10.81 -3.84
N GLY A 53 17.06 -10.13 -3.39
CA GLY A 53 15.69 -10.34 -3.84
C GLY A 53 15.04 -11.66 -3.42
N ASN A 54 15.75 -12.50 -2.66
CA ASN A 54 15.37 -13.91 -2.45
C ASN A 54 14.50 -14.14 -1.22
N LEU A 55 14.29 -13.14 -0.36
CA LEU A 55 13.43 -13.23 0.82
C LEU A 55 12.42 -12.09 0.79
N LEU A 56 11.13 -12.42 0.89
CA LEU A 56 10.04 -11.44 0.88
C LEU A 56 9.37 -11.37 2.26
N ALA A 57 9.10 -10.15 2.70
CA ALA A 57 8.34 -9.88 3.91
C ALA A 57 7.30 -8.78 3.66
N ALA A 58 6.19 -8.85 4.39
CA ALA A 58 5.24 -7.76 4.54
C ALA A 58 5.32 -7.22 5.97
N VAL A 59 5.19 -5.91 6.12
CA VAL A 59 5.12 -5.22 7.39
C VAL A 59 4.02 -4.18 7.34
N GLY A 60 3.40 -3.88 8.46
CA GLY A 60 2.40 -2.84 8.48
C GLY A 60 1.89 -2.47 9.84
N ILE A 61 0.99 -1.49 9.86
CA ILE A 61 0.40 -0.94 11.07
C ILE A 61 -1.08 -0.71 10.87
N LEU A 62 -1.84 -0.90 11.94
CA LEU A 62 -3.24 -0.55 12.04
C LEU A 62 -3.37 0.72 12.89
N ARG A 63 -4.22 1.64 12.43
CA ARG A 63 -4.54 2.89 13.13
C ARG A 63 -6.05 3.07 13.24
N ASN A 64 -6.52 3.63 14.35
CA ASN A 64 -7.92 4.01 14.48
C ASN A 64 -8.25 5.27 13.66
N SER A 65 -9.52 5.69 13.68
CA SER A 65 -10.02 6.90 13.01
C SER A 65 -9.40 8.21 13.51
N HIS A 66 -8.78 8.23 14.68
CA HIS A 66 -8.04 9.38 15.21
C HIS A 66 -6.56 9.37 14.79
N GLY A 67 -6.13 8.36 14.04
CA GLY A 67 -4.74 8.19 13.65
C GLY A 67 -3.85 7.54 14.72
N ASN A 68 -4.42 7.15 15.88
CA ASN A 68 -3.66 6.47 16.93
C ASN A 68 -3.25 5.08 16.47
N TRP A 69 -2.02 4.70 16.77
CA TRP A 69 -1.54 3.34 16.55
C TRP A 69 -2.33 2.34 17.40
N LEU A 70 -2.75 1.24 16.78
CA LEU A 70 -3.44 0.13 17.46
C LEU A 70 -2.52 -1.08 17.59
N VAL A 71 -1.94 -1.53 16.47
CA VAL A 71 -1.07 -2.69 16.42
C VAL A 71 -0.19 -2.67 15.18
N GLY A 72 0.98 -3.28 15.25
CA GLY A 72 1.86 -3.56 14.10
C GLY A 72 1.86 -5.04 13.75
N PHE A 73 2.07 -5.36 12.48
CA PHE A 73 2.28 -6.73 12.03
C PHE A 73 3.54 -6.85 11.17
N ARG A 74 4.12 -8.04 11.18
CA ARG A 74 5.13 -8.47 10.24
C ARG A 74 4.85 -9.90 9.83
N ARG A 75 5.01 -10.21 8.55
CA ARG A 75 4.81 -11.54 8.01
C ARG A 75 5.91 -11.85 7.02
N PHE A 76 6.64 -12.93 7.28
CA PHE A 76 7.46 -13.53 6.25
C PHE A 76 6.54 -14.12 5.18
N ILE A 77 6.71 -13.68 3.93
CA ILE A 77 5.89 -14.11 2.79
C ILE A 77 6.47 -15.38 2.19
N GLY A 78 7.79 -15.43 2.00
CA GLY A 78 8.45 -16.59 1.40
C GLY A 78 9.81 -16.29 0.83
N ARG A 79 10.36 -17.30 0.16
CA ARG A 79 11.57 -17.18 -0.66
C ARG A 79 11.19 -17.11 -2.12
N VAL A 80 11.81 -16.21 -2.86
CA VAL A 80 11.81 -16.26 -4.32
C VAL A 80 13.00 -17.10 -4.74
N GLN A 81 12.73 -18.15 -5.49
CA GLN A 81 13.77 -18.90 -6.18
C GLN A 81 13.96 -18.22 -7.53
N LEU A 82 15.13 -17.57 -7.67
CA LEU A 82 15.58 -16.97 -8.93
C LEU A 82 16.21 -18.03 -9.81
#